data_AF-A0AAD4KYP0-F1
#
_entry.id   AF-A0AAD4KYP0-F1
#
_cell.length_a   1.000
_cell.length_b   1.000
_cell.length_c   1.000
_cell.angle_alpha   90.00
_cell.angle_beta   90.00
_cell.angle_gamma   90.00
#
_symmetry.space_group_name_H-M   'P 1'
#
loop_
_entity.id
_entity.type
_entity.pdbx_description
1 polymer ?
#
loop_
_entity_poly.entity_id
_entity_poly.type
_entity_poly.pdbx_seq_one_letter_code
_entity_poly.pdbx_strand_id
1 'polypeptide(L)'
;MFPVDELATQRSPYTDLRYELPIEYKLKTEYTSSNMTLADQMWESLDVDSVLIAVTPEWAENKGLPDSKPFLWDKTKRVYYIKVFHQLHCLKAIRKTLHDFISTNSTLVPLNHVEHCLDILRQDLMCKADDTPMIATHDGAGSNQTMQCKDLSKLRAWVQAPAQHSCYRHLDNYVNLSHPDERYAFCPEDSPYYPAMQEWFKKHGHHDPFQE
;
A
#
# COMPACT_ATOMS: atom_id res chain seq x y z
N MET A 1 -12.62 3.83 22.60
CA MET A 1 -13.29 4.61 21.54
C MET A 1 -12.36 4.57 20.35
N PHE A 2 -12.76 3.94 19.24
CA PHE A 2 -11.92 3.91 18.04
C PHE A 2 -11.81 5.35 17.48
N PRO A 3 -10.65 5.78 16.97
CA PRO A 3 -10.49 7.10 16.35
C PRO A 3 -11.18 7.20 14.96
N VAL A 4 -12.25 6.42 14.73
CA VAL A 4 -13.05 6.44 13.51
C VAL A 4 -13.73 7.80 13.35
N ASP A 5 -14.12 8.44 14.47
CA ASP A 5 -14.77 9.74 14.45
C ASP A 5 -13.85 10.85 13.90
N GLU A 6 -12.55 10.81 14.20
CA GLU A 6 -11.61 11.83 13.76
C GLU A 6 -11.32 11.70 12.25
N LEU A 7 -11.10 10.48 11.76
CA LEU A 7 -10.93 10.23 10.32
C LEU A 7 -12.20 10.51 9.51
N ALA A 8 -13.39 10.22 10.06
CA ALA A 8 -14.66 10.49 9.40
C ALA A 8 -14.96 12.00 9.24
N THR A 9 -14.30 12.85 10.05
CA THR A 9 -14.41 14.32 9.92
C THR A 9 -13.40 14.93 8.96
N GLN A 10 -12.32 14.22 8.62
CA GLN A 10 -11.33 14.70 7.66
C GLN A 10 -11.92 14.70 6.25
N ARG A 11 -11.79 15.84 5.56
CA ARG A 11 -12.24 16.01 4.17
C ARG A 11 -11.06 16.20 3.24
N SER A 12 -11.16 15.62 2.05
CA SER A 12 -10.20 15.88 0.99
C SER A 12 -10.28 17.35 0.56
N PRO A 13 -9.12 18.03 0.41
CA PRO A 13 -9.12 19.39 -0.13
C PRO A 13 -9.54 19.42 -1.61
N TYR A 14 -9.56 18.29 -2.33
CA TYR A 14 -9.84 18.24 -3.76
C TYR A 14 -11.31 17.94 -4.08
N THR A 15 -11.89 16.92 -3.44
CA THR A 15 -13.26 16.44 -3.74
C THR A 15 -14.27 16.67 -2.62
N ASP A 16 -13.82 17.12 -1.44
CA ASP A 16 -14.63 17.22 -0.21
C ASP A 16 -15.12 15.88 0.37
N LEU A 17 -14.71 14.75 -0.22
CA LEU A 17 -15.01 13.40 0.28
C LEU A 17 -14.33 13.13 1.62
N ARG A 18 -14.92 12.21 2.38
CA ARG A 18 -14.52 11.82 3.74
C ARG A 18 -14.49 10.31 3.89
N TYR A 19 -13.85 9.82 4.95
CA TYR A 19 -13.82 8.41 5.32
C TYR A 19 -15.16 7.95 5.94
N GLU A 20 -16.20 7.81 5.12
CA GLU A 20 -17.57 7.50 5.59
C GLU A 20 -18.00 6.04 5.38
N LEU A 21 -17.25 5.25 4.61
CA LEU A 21 -17.59 3.86 4.31
C LEU A 21 -16.77 2.91 5.19
N PRO A 22 -17.38 2.22 6.18
CA PRO A 22 -16.70 1.18 6.93
C PRO A 22 -16.56 -0.08 6.07
N ILE A 23 -15.33 -0.41 5.69
CA ILE A 23 -15.02 -1.63 4.94
C ILE A 23 -14.19 -2.55 5.82
N GLU A 24 -14.61 -3.81 5.90
CA GLU A 24 -13.83 -4.86 6.57
C GLU A 24 -12.69 -5.31 5.67
N TYR A 25 -11.49 -5.34 6.24
CA TYR A 25 -10.32 -5.88 5.57
C TYR A 25 -10.33 -7.40 5.61
N LYS A 26 -10.19 -8.05 4.45
CA LYS A 26 -10.28 -9.52 4.34
C LYS A 26 -9.01 -10.11 3.74
N LEU A 27 -8.46 -11.13 4.40
CA LEU A 27 -7.30 -11.85 3.87
C LEU A 27 -7.62 -12.74 2.66
N LYS A 28 -8.90 -13.15 2.53
CA LYS A 28 -9.39 -13.93 1.39
C LYS A 28 -10.57 -13.19 0.76
N THR A 29 -10.46 -12.89 -0.52
CA THR A 29 -11.50 -12.24 -1.31
C THR A 29 -11.66 -12.98 -2.64
N GLU A 30 -12.67 -12.60 -3.43
CA GLU A 30 -12.85 -13.14 -4.77
C GLU A 30 -11.69 -12.78 -5.72
N TYR A 31 -10.94 -11.71 -5.42
CA TYR A 31 -9.72 -11.30 -6.14
C TYR A 31 -8.54 -12.27 -5.95
N THR A 32 -8.60 -13.13 -4.92
CA THR A 32 -7.60 -14.17 -4.60
C THR A 32 -8.22 -15.57 -4.70
N SER A 33 -9.30 -15.72 -5.48
CA SER A 33 -10.00 -16.98 -5.64
C SER A 33 -9.10 -18.04 -6.29
N SER A 34 -9.16 -19.28 -5.80
CA SER A 34 -8.50 -20.41 -6.47
C SER A 34 -9.09 -20.73 -7.84
N ASN A 35 -10.33 -20.31 -8.10
CA ASN A 35 -10.89 -20.24 -9.45
C ASN A 35 -10.31 -18.99 -10.14
N MET A 36 -9.28 -19.18 -10.96
CA MET A 36 -8.54 -18.11 -11.65
C MET A 36 -9.43 -17.30 -12.60
N THR A 37 -10.41 -17.93 -13.26
CA THR A 37 -11.36 -17.22 -14.12
C THR A 37 -12.17 -16.18 -13.34
N LEU A 38 -12.59 -16.54 -12.11
CA LEU A 38 -13.28 -15.59 -11.22
C LEU A 38 -12.32 -14.48 -10.77
N ALA A 39 -11.11 -14.83 -10.34
CA ALA A 39 -10.12 -13.84 -9.91
C ALA A 39 -9.82 -12.84 -11.04
N ASP A 40 -9.56 -13.33 -12.25
CA ASP A 40 -9.31 -12.50 -13.44
C ASP A 40 -10.51 -11.59 -13.74
N GLN A 41 -11.74 -12.11 -13.67
CA GLN A 41 -12.94 -11.29 -13.84
C GLN A 41 -13.02 -10.16 -12.79
N MET A 42 -12.73 -10.45 -11.53
CA MET A 42 -12.73 -9.44 -10.46
C MET A 42 -11.68 -8.35 -10.71
N TRP A 43 -10.46 -8.74 -11.09
CA TRP A 43 -9.41 -7.79 -11.45
C TRP A 43 -9.77 -6.96 -12.70
N GLU A 44 -10.38 -7.58 -13.71
CA GLU A 44 -10.78 -6.85 -14.91
C GLU A 44 -11.94 -5.87 -14.67
N SER A 45 -12.84 -6.19 -13.74
CA SER A 45 -13.96 -5.31 -13.36
C SER A 45 -13.58 -4.04 -12.61
N LEU A 46 -12.31 -3.88 -12.19
CA LEU A 46 -11.85 -2.64 -11.57
C LEU A 46 -11.91 -1.50 -12.58
N ASP A 47 -12.72 -0.48 -12.29
CA ASP A 47 -12.75 0.76 -13.06
C ASP A 47 -11.43 1.52 -12.88
N VAL A 48 -10.66 1.57 -13.97
CA VAL A 48 -9.44 2.37 -14.09
C VAL A 48 -9.55 3.42 -15.20
N ASP A 49 -10.75 3.56 -15.79
CA ASP A 49 -11.02 4.54 -16.85
C ASP A 49 -11.37 5.92 -16.25
N SER A 50 -11.87 5.93 -15.00
CA SER A 50 -12.10 7.14 -14.17
C SER A 50 -10.81 7.88 -13.75
N VAL A 51 -9.71 7.64 -14.47
CA VAL A 51 -8.37 8.10 -14.09
C VAL A 51 -8.11 9.57 -14.37
N LEU A 52 -8.87 10.23 -15.24
CA LEU A 52 -8.60 11.62 -15.64
C LEU A 52 -9.75 12.57 -15.31
N ILE A 53 -9.40 13.77 -14.84
CA ILE A 53 -10.31 14.92 -14.75
C ILE A 53 -9.82 16.05 -15.64
N ALA A 54 -10.75 16.88 -16.12
CA ALA A 54 -10.46 18.10 -16.86
C ALA A 54 -11.05 19.33 -16.14
N VAL A 55 -10.19 20.21 -15.63
CA VAL A 55 -10.56 21.33 -14.74
C VAL A 55 -10.03 22.66 -15.27
N THR A 56 -10.57 23.78 -14.79
CA THR A 56 -10.04 25.10 -15.14
C THR A 56 -8.70 25.35 -14.43
N PRO A 57 -7.79 26.14 -15.02
CA PRO A 57 -6.57 26.59 -14.35
C PRO A 57 -6.85 27.27 -13.00
N GLU A 58 -7.91 28.09 -12.93
CA GLU A 58 -8.33 28.76 -11.69
C GLU A 58 -8.68 27.76 -10.58
N TRP A 59 -9.41 26.69 -10.90
CA TRP A 59 -9.70 25.64 -9.92
C TRP A 59 -8.42 24.96 -9.45
N ALA A 60 -7.50 24.63 -10.37
CA ALA A 60 -6.25 23.97 -10.03
C ALA A 60 -5.37 24.83 -9.13
N GLU A 61 -5.24 26.12 -9.43
CA GLU A 61 -4.49 27.09 -8.64
C GLU A 61 -5.09 27.24 -7.23
N ASN A 62 -6.42 27.34 -7.11
CA ASN A 62 -7.12 27.39 -5.82
C ASN A 62 -6.92 26.12 -4.98
N LYS A 63 -6.60 24.99 -5.60
CA LYS A 63 -6.26 23.72 -4.93
C LYS A 63 -4.75 23.52 -4.74
N GLY A 64 -3.92 24.51 -5.09
CA GLY A 64 -2.45 24.44 -4.99
C GLY A 64 -1.82 23.42 -5.95
N LEU A 65 -2.48 23.11 -7.06
CA LEU A 65 -1.99 22.16 -8.06
C LEU A 65 -1.09 22.89 -9.08
N PRO A 66 -0.01 22.24 -9.56
CA PRO A 66 0.80 22.80 -10.64
C PRO A 66 0.03 22.81 -11.96
N ASP A 67 0.46 23.63 -12.92
CA ASP A 67 -0.09 23.58 -14.29
C ASP A 67 0.16 22.20 -14.93
N SER A 68 -0.72 21.82 -15.84
CA SER A 68 -0.72 20.49 -16.46
C SER A 68 -0.94 20.58 -17.97
N LYS A 69 -1.00 19.43 -18.65
CA LYS A 69 -1.31 19.41 -20.09
C LYS A 69 -2.72 19.95 -20.37
N PRO A 70 -2.89 20.68 -21.48
CA PRO A 70 -4.20 21.16 -21.90
C PRO A 70 -5.09 19.98 -22.29
N PHE A 71 -6.37 20.05 -21.94
CA PHE A 71 -7.32 19.01 -22.32
C PHE A 71 -7.48 18.94 -23.84
N LEU A 72 -7.70 17.74 -24.37
CA LEU A 72 -7.71 17.51 -25.81
C LEU A 72 -8.81 18.33 -26.51
N TRP A 73 -10.02 18.29 -25.94
CA TRP A 73 -11.24 18.86 -26.51
C TRP A 73 -11.51 20.31 -26.10
N ASP A 74 -10.87 20.79 -25.03
CA ASP A 74 -11.03 22.15 -24.52
C ASP A 74 -9.69 22.66 -23.95
N LYS A 75 -8.98 23.49 -24.72
CA LYS A 75 -7.66 24.01 -24.35
C LYS A 75 -7.69 25.01 -23.20
N THR A 76 -8.89 25.48 -22.80
CA THR A 76 -9.06 26.31 -21.61
C THR A 76 -8.97 25.49 -20.32
N LYS A 77 -9.01 24.15 -20.41
CA LYS A 77 -8.90 23.23 -19.28
C LYS A 77 -7.55 22.52 -19.22
N ARG A 78 -7.28 21.92 -18.06
CA ARG A 78 -6.09 21.16 -17.71
C ARG A 78 -6.47 19.77 -17.24
N VAL A 79 -5.67 18.78 -17.63
CA VAL A 79 -5.94 17.37 -17.33
C VAL A 79 -5.09 16.90 -16.17
N TYR A 80 -5.69 16.21 -15.21
CA TYR A 80 -4.96 15.60 -14.09
C TYR A 80 -5.37 14.15 -13.91
N TYR A 81 -4.41 13.31 -13.54
CA TYR A 81 -4.65 11.94 -13.14
C TYR A 81 -5.14 11.90 -11.69
N ILE A 82 -6.19 11.14 -11.40
CA ILE A 82 -6.58 10.87 -10.03
C ILE A 82 -5.73 9.71 -9.51
N LYS A 83 -5.00 9.97 -8.41
CA LYS A 83 -3.92 9.10 -7.94
C LYS A 83 -4.35 7.65 -7.69
N VAL A 84 -5.46 7.41 -7.00
CA VAL A 84 -5.92 6.03 -6.72
C VAL A 84 -6.19 5.23 -8.01
N PHE A 85 -6.83 5.83 -9.01
CA PHE A 85 -7.13 5.13 -10.27
C PHE A 85 -5.85 4.85 -11.06
N HIS A 86 -4.86 5.74 -11.03
CA HIS A 86 -3.54 5.47 -11.62
C HIS A 86 -2.82 4.35 -10.86
N GLN A 87 -2.89 4.32 -9.52
CA GLN A 87 -2.31 3.24 -8.71
C GLN A 87 -2.98 1.89 -8.98
N LEU A 88 -4.31 1.87 -9.12
CA LEU A 88 -5.05 0.65 -9.49
C LEU A 88 -4.70 0.17 -10.90
N HIS A 89 -4.57 1.09 -11.87
CA HIS A 89 -4.08 0.77 -13.21
C HIS A 89 -2.69 0.11 -13.16
N CYS A 90 -1.74 0.71 -12.43
CA CYS A 90 -0.41 0.13 -12.24
C CYS A 90 -0.47 -1.24 -11.56
N LEU A 91 -1.33 -1.42 -10.55
CA LEU A 91 -1.48 -2.68 -9.84
C LEU A 91 -2.04 -3.79 -10.74
N LYS A 92 -3.03 -3.49 -11.59
CA LYS A 92 -3.53 -4.40 -12.64
C LYS A 92 -2.41 -4.80 -13.60
N ALA A 93 -1.61 -3.84 -14.07
CA ALA A 93 -0.49 -4.09 -14.97
C ALA A 93 0.57 -5.01 -14.33
N ILE A 94 0.94 -4.75 -13.06
CA ILE A 94 1.87 -5.59 -12.29
C ILE A 94 1.33 -7.03 -12.18
N ARG A 95 0.07 -7.21 -11.80
CA ARG A 95 -0.55 -8.54 -11.74
C ARG A 95 -0.46 -9.25 -13.09
N LYS A 96 -0.85 -8.57 -14.17
CA LYS A 96 -0.84 -9.16 -15.52
C LYS A 96 0.56 -9.63 -15.92
N THR A 97 1.57 -8.79 -15.73
CA THR A 97 2.97 -9.15 -16.03
C THR A 97 3.47 -10.32 -15.18
N LEU A 98 3.11 -10.37 -13.90
CA LEU A 98 3.49 -11.48 -13.01
C LEU A 98 2.84 -12.80 -13.45
N HIS A 99 1.57 -12.79 -13.84
CA HIS A 99 0.89 -13.99 -14.35
C HIS A 99 1.52 -14.48 -15.65
N ASP A 100 1.84 -13.57 -16.56
CA ASP A 100 2.50 -13.92 -17.83
C ASP A 100 3.90 -14.53 -17.57
N PHE A 101 4.66 -13.99 -16.61
CA PHE A 101 5.98 -14.50 -16.23
C PHE A 101 5.93 -15.84 -15.48
N ILE A 102 5.05 -15.98 -14.48
CA ILE A 102 4.95 -17.19 -13.64
C ILE A 102 4.37 -18.36 -14.43
N SER A 103 3.46 -18.13 -15.37
CA SER A 103 2.94 -19.19 -16.23
C SER A 103 4.03 -19.91 -17.03
N THR A 104 5.21 -19.31 -17.17
CA THR A 104 6.34 -19.82 -17.94
C THR A 104 7.56 -20.20 -17.09
N ASN A 105 7.56 -19.96 -15.78
CA ASN A 105 8.73 -20.13 -14.92
C ASN A 105 8.39 -20.62 -13.50
N SER A 106 9.35 -21.28 -12.84
CA SER A 106 9.29 -21.49 -11.39
C SER A 106 9.74 -20.24 -10.63
N THR A 107 9.10 -19.96 -9.50
CA THR A 107 9.40 -18.79 -8.66
C THR A 107 9.64 -19.19 -7.20
N LEU A 108 10.50 -18.43 -6.51
CA LEU A 108 10.79 -18.64 -5.09
C LEU A 108 9.60 -18.32 -4.18
N VAL A 109 8.82 -17.30 -4.56
CA VAL A 109 7.61 -16.89 -3.84
C VAL A 109 6.39 -17.49 -4.53
N PRO A 110 5.56 -18.29 -3.84
CA PRO A 110 4.37 -18.89 -4.42
C PRO A 110 3.38 -17.86 -4.99
N LEU A 111 2.77 -18.16 -6.15
CA LEU A 111 1.83 -17.26 -6.84
C LEU A 111 0.67 -16.83 -5.93
N ASN A 112 0.13 -17.73 -5.11
CA ASN A 112 -0.95 -17.43 -4.18
C ASN A 112 -0.53 -16.41 -3.10
N HIS A 113 0.74 -16.40 -2.69
CA HIS A 113 1.27 -15.38 -1.78
C HIS A 113 1.34 -14.02 -2.48
N VAL A 114 1.80 -14.00 -3.74
CA VAL A 114 1.85 -12.80 -4.57
C VAL A 114 0.44 -12.23 -4.80
N GLU A 115 -0.54 -13.05 -5.18
CA GLU A 115 -1.93 -12.61 -5.38
C GLU A 115 -2.53 -12.04 -4.10
N HIS A 116 -2.28 -12.68 -2.96
CA HIS A 116 -2.70 -12.17 -1.66
C HIS A 116 -2.08 -10.81 -1.36
N CYS A 117 -0.78 -10.62 -1.58
CA CYS A 117 -0.12 -9.32 -1.41
C CYS A 117 -0.70 -8.25 -2.34
N LEU A 118 -1.01 -8.58 -3.59
CA LEU A 118 -1.63 -7.65 -4.54
C LEU A 118 -3.04 -7.25 -4.10
N ASP A 119 -3.85 -8.19 -3.60
CA ASP A 119 -5.19 -7.87 -3.08
C ASP A 119 -5.13 -7.04 -1.79
N ILE A 120 -4.16 -7.29 -0.91
CA ILE A 120 -3.88 -6.43 0.26
C ILE A 120 -3.66 -4.98 -0.17
N LEU A 121 -2.81 -4.76 -1.19
CA LEU A 121 -2.54 -3.43 -1.71
C LEU A 121 -3.78 -2.82 -2.37
N ARG A 122 -4.53 -3.60 -3.16
CA ARG A 122 -5.79 -3.15 -3.77
C ARG A 122 -6.78 -2.67 -2.72
N GLN A 123 -6.97 -3.43 -1.64
CA GLN A 123 -7.84 -3.05 -0.53
C GLN A 123 -7.39 -1.75 0.14
N ASP A 124 -6.08 -1.56 0.37
CA ASP A 124 -5.54 -0.31 0.95
C ASP A 124 -5.77 0.90 0.02
N LEU A 125 -5.52 0.73 -1.28
CA LEU A 125 -5.76 1.76 -2.29
C LEU A 125 -7.24 2.17 -2.34
N MET A 126 -8.17 1.21 -2.36
CA MET A 126 -9.60 1.49 -2.40
C MET A 126 -10.14 2.04 -1.08
N CYS A 127 -9.61 1.58 0.06
CA CYS A 127 -9.99 2.09 1.38
C CYS A 127 -9.53 3.55 1.56
N LYS A 128 -8.31 3.88 1.12
CA LYS A 128 -7.79 5.25 1.22
C LYS A 128 -8.35 6.18 0.16
N ALA A 129 -8.62 5.65 -1.03
CA ALA A 129 -9.12 6.36 -2.20
C ALA A 129 -8.43 7.72 -2.41
N ASP A 130 -7.08 7.73 -2.45
CA ASP A 130 -6.30 8.96 -2.59
C ASP A 130 -6.69 9.69 -3.89
N ASP A 131 -7.43 10.78 -3.71
CA ASP A 131 -8.05 11.55 -4.77
C ASP A 131 -7.19 12.74 -5.23
N THR A 132 -5.92 12.78 -4.80
CA THR A 132 -4.99 13.84 -5.17
C THR A 132 -4.82 13.90 -6.69
N PRO A 133 -5.11 15.05 -7.33
CA PRO A 133 -4.84 15.23 -8.75
C PRO A 133 -3.34 15.30 -9.02
N MET A 134 -2.88 14.48 -9.96
CA MET A 134 -1.50 14.36 -10.41
C MET A 134 -1.32 14.99 -11.79
N ILE A 135 -0.31 15.82 -11.97
CA ILE A 135 -0.07 16.49 -13.25
C ILE A 135 0.18 15.48 -14.36
N ALA A 136 -0.38 15.75 -15.54
CA ALA A 136 -0.15 14.98 -16.74
C ALA A 136 1.06 15.57 -17.47
N THR A 137 2.23 14.93 -17.36
CA THR A 137 3.45 15.37 -18.06
C THR A 137 3.83 14.41 -19.20
N HIS A 138 4.90 14.71 -19.94
CA HIS A 138 5.47 13.73 -20.89
C HIS A 138 6.21 12.60 -20.17
N ASP A 139 6.70 12.86 -18.95
CA ASP A 139 7.48 11.92 -18.15
C ASP A 139 6.61 11.01 -17.26
N GLY A 140 5.28 11.15 -17.34
CA GLY A 140 4.31 10.37 -16.58
C GLY A 140 3.45 11.20 -15.63
N ALA A 141 2.47 10.54 -15.01
CA ALA A 141 1.57 11.16 -14.03
C ALA A 141 2.36 11.59 -12.78
N GLY A 142 2.20 12.84 -12.36
CA GLY A 142 2.78 13.40 -11.12
C GLY A 142 4.30 13.57 -11.13
N SER A 143 4.98 13.37 -12.27
CA SER A 143 6.42 13.59 -12.37
C SER A 143 6.80 15.02 -11.99
N ASN A 144 7.75 15.20 -11.08
CA ASN A 144 8.18 16.49 -10.51
C ASN A 144 7.10 17.25 -9.71
N GLN A 145 5.97 16.62 -9.37
CA GLN A 145 4.98 17.21 -8.47
C GLN A 145 5.42 17.07 -7.01
N THR A 146 5.36 18.17 -6.26
CA THR A 146 5.58 18.11 -4.81
C THR A 146 4.36 17.52 -4.11
N MET A 147 4.58 16.54 -3.24
CA MET A 147 3.55 15.85 -2.48
C MET A 147 3.72 16.11 -0.98
N GLN A 148 2.61 16.19 -0.25
CA GLN A 148 2.64 16.26 1.21
C GLN A 148 2.53 14.87 1.81
N CYS A 149 3.66 14.35 2.30
CA CYS A 149 3.77 12.98 2.80
C CYS A 149 4.01 12.97 4.32
N LYS A 150 3.59 11.88 4.98
CA LYS A 150 4.05 11.60 6.35
C LYS A 150 5.56 11.36 6.34
N ASP A 151 6.25 11.88 7.34
CA ASP A 151 7.68 11.64 7.52
C ASP A 151 7.92 10.18 7.95
N LEU A 152 8.42 9.38 7.01
CA LEU A 152 8.68 7.96 7.23
C LEU A 152 9.73 7.72 8.32
N SER A 153 10.70 8.63 8.48
CA SER A 153 11.73 8.53 9.50
C SER A 153 11.14 8.74 10.90
N LYS A 154 10.23 9.70 11.05
CA LYS A 154 9.49 9.88 12.31
C LYS A 154 8.59 8.69 12.63
N LEU A 155 7.92 8.12 11.64
CA LEU A 155 7.13 6.90 11.84
C LEU A 155 8.02 5.73 12.28
N ARG A 156 9.18 5.53 11.64
CA ARG A 156 10.15 4.50 12.05
C ARG A 156 10.65 4.72 13.48
N ALA A 157 11.01 5.95 13.83
CA ALA A 157 11.44 6.28 15.18
C ALA A 157 10.36 5.98 16.22
N TRP A 158 9.09 6.26 15.90
CA TRP A 158 7.96 5.90 16.75
C TRP A 158 7.80 4.38 16.92
N VAL A 159 7.92 3.60 15.84
CA VAL A 159 7.87 2.11 15.91
C VAL A 159 9.03 1.55 16.74
N GLN A 160 10.20 2.17 16.66
CA GLN A 160 11.44 1.70 17.30
C GLN A 160 11.62 2.21 18.73
N ALA A 161 10.73 3.08 19.22
CA ALA A 161 10.84 3.61 20.58
C ALA A 161 10.69 2.47 21.62
N PRO A 162 11.41 2.51 22.76
CA PRO A 162 11.51 1.38 23.68
C PRO A 162 10.17 0.82 24.15
N ALA A 163 9.16 1.68 24.36
CA ALA A 163 7.84 1.26 24.83
C ALA A 163 7.01 0.48 23.78
N GLN A 164 7.28 0.69 22.48
CA GLN A 164 6.55 0.07 21.36
C GLN A 164 7.37 -0.98 20.62
N HIS A 165 8.70 -0.99 20.76
CA HIS A 165 9.59 -1.89 20.04
C HIS A 165 9.24 -3.36 20.33
N SER A 166 8.81 -4.10 19.31
CA SER A 166 8.33 -5.49 19.42
C SER A 166 9.43 -6.55 19.49
N CYS A 167 10.69 -6.12 19.54
CA CYS A 167 11.88 -6.97 19.51
C CYS A 167 12.03 -7.77 18.20
N TYR A 168 11.26 -7.38 17.19
CA TYR A 168 11.12 -8.09 15.94
C TYR A 168 12.16 -7.64 14.90
N ARG A 169 12.73 -8.60 14.18
CA ARG A 169 13.53 -8.39 12.98
C ARG A 169 13.14 -9.39 11.89
N HIS A 170 13.02 -8.89 10.66
CA HIS A 170 13.03 -9.77 9.49
C HIS A 170 14.43 -10.36 9.33
N LEU A 171 14.56 -11.66 9.58
CA LEU A 171 15.80 -12.40 9.37
C LEU A 171 16.04 -12.69 7.88
N ASP A 172 14.97 -13.06 7.17
CA ASP A 172 14.93 -13.19 5.72
C ASP A 172 13.54 -12.78 5.20
N ASN A 173 13.48 -12.23 3.99
CA ASN A 173 12.24 -11.71 3.37
C ASN A 173 11.57 -12.70 2.41
N TYR A 174 12.23 -13.79 2.07
CA TYR A 174 11.86 -14.72 1.00
C TYR A 174 11.78 -16.17 1.45
N VAL A 175 12.47 -16.52 2.54
CA VAL A 175 12.53 -17.87 3.10
C VAL A 175 11.61 -17.99 4.31
N ASN A 176 10.82 -19.06 4.34
CA ASN A 176 10.06 -19.44 5.53
C ASN A 176 11.03 -19.98 6.59
N LEU A 177 10.90 -19.47 7.82
CA LEU A 177 11.72 -19.91 8.93
C LEU A 177 11.10 -21.14 9.59
N SER A 178 11.95 -22.11 9.93
CA SER A 178 11.56 -23.27 10.76
C SER A 178 11.26 -22.84 12.19
N HIS A 179 11.99 -21.84 12.69
CA HIS A 179 11.85 -21.27 14.03
C HIS A 179 11.51 -19.77 13.96
N PRO A 180 10.22 -19.40 13.76
CA PRO A 180 9.81 -18.00 13.55
C PRO A 180 9.95 -17.11 14.79
N ASP A 181 9.99 -17.71 15.96
CA ASP A 181 10.24 -17.11 17.28
C ASP A 181 11.61 -16.41 17.34
N GLU A 182 12.62 -16.89 16.59
CA GLU A 182 13.93 -16.22 16.48
C GLU A 182 13.82 -14.80 15.91
N ARG A 183 12.73 -14.45 15.22
CA ARG A 183 12.51 -13.07 14.77
C ARG A 183 12.34 -12.09 15.92
N TYR A 184 11.97 -12.55 17.12
CA TYR A 184 11.68 -11.70 18.28
C TYR A 184 12.84 -11.57 19.27
N ALA A 185 14.04 -12.01 18.89
CA ALA A 185 15.25 -12.01 19.73
C ALA A 185 16.01 -10.66 19.78
N PHE A 186 15.40 -9.55 19.36
CA PHE A 186 16.11 -8.28 19.11
C PHE A 186 15.58 -7.10 19.93
N CYS A 187 15.25 -7.29 21.20
CA CYS A 187 14.93 -6.16 22.07
C CYS A 187 16.17 -5.26 22.25
N PRO A 188 16.03 -3.92 22.15
CA PRO A 188 17.01 -2.97 22.66
C PRO A 188 17.22 -3.15 24.18
N GLU A 189 18.42 -2.86 24.70
CA GLU A 189 18.72 -3.02 26.14
C GLU A 189 17.86 -2.13 27.04
N ASP A 190 17.46 -0.96 26.55
CA ASP A 190 16.57 -0.03 27.25
C ASP A 190 15.07 -0.37 27.10
N SER A 191 14.76 -1.47 26.41
CA SER A 191 13.38 -1.95 26.28
C SER A 191 12.87 -2.54 27.59
N PRO A 192 11.62 -2.24 28.00
CA PRO A 192 10.99 -2.89 29.15
C PRO A 192 10.80 -4.40 28.94
N TYR A 193 10.86 -4.89 27.70
CA TYR A 193 10.70 -6.31 27.36
C TYR A 193 12.03 -7.07 27.29
N TYR A 194 13.17 -6.38 27.32
CA TYR A 194 14.49 -7.00 27.22
C TYR A 194 14.71 -8.11 28.26
N PRO A 195 14.38 -7.93 29.56
CA PRO A 195 14.57 -9.00 30.55
C PRO A 195 13.72 -10.24 30.27
N ALA A 196 12.46 -10.05 29.85
CA ALA A 196 11.54 -11.15 29.55
C ALA A 196 11.99 -11.93 28.32
N MET A 197 12.46 -11.25 27.26
CA MET A 197 13.04 -11.88 26.08
C MET A 197 14.27 -12.73 26.45
N GLN A 198 15.20 -12.16 27.23
CA GLN A 198 16.41 -12.86 27.66
C GLN A 198 16.09 -14.12 28.47
N GLU A 199 15.13 -14.04 29.41
CA GLU A 199 14.70 -15.21 30.19
C GLU A 199 14.08 -16.29 29.30
N TRP A 200 13.28 -15.90 28.30
CA TRP A 200 12.66 -16.83 27.36
C TRP A 200 13.70 -17.61 26.56
N PHE A 201 14.67 -16.93 25.94
CA PHE A 201 15.73 -17.59 25.15
C PHE A 201 16.74 -18.32 26.02
N LYS A 202 16.95 -17.91 27.27
CA LYS A 202 17.74 -18.69 28.24
C LYS A 202 17.08 -20.04 28.55
N LYS A 203 15.75 -20.09 28.61
CA LYS A 203 14.99 -21.31 28.93
C LYS A 203 14.84 -22.23 27.72
N HIS A 204 14.55 -21.68 26.54
CA HIS A 204 14.24 -22.47 25.35
C HIS A 204 15.45 -22.68 24.43
N GLY A 205 16.51 -21.88 24.59
CA GLY A 205 17.66 -21.87 23.69
C GLY A 205 17.40 -21.03 22.44
N HIS A 206 18.49 -20.75 21.71
CA HIS A 206 18.40 -20.27 20.34
C HIS A 206 18.50 -21.45 19.38
N HIS A 207 17.75 -21.37 18.28
CA HIS A 207 17.77 -22.29 17.17
C HIS A 207 18.36 -21.64 15.93
N ASP A 208 18.92 -22.43 15.01
CA ASP A 208 19.17 -21.92 13.66
C ASP A 208 17.79 -21.64 13.01
N PRO A 209 17.48 -20.39 12.62
CA PRO A 209 16.16 -20.04 12.09
C PRO A 209 15.75 -20.81 10.82
N PHE A 210 16.72 -21.43 10.14
CA PHE A 210 16.55 -22.07 8.82
C PHE A 210 16.68 -23.60 8.84
N GLN A 211 17.07 -24.20 9.97
CA GLN A 211 17.23 -25.65 10.10
C GLN A 211 16.15 -26.22 11.03
N GLU A 212 15.77 -27.48 10.80
CA GLU A 212 14.85 -28.24 11.67
C GLU A 212 15.56 -28.83 12.91
#